data_AF-A0AAW9B2G1-F1
#
_entry.id   AF-A0AAW9B2G1-F1
#
_cell.length_a   1.000
_cell.length_b   1.000
_cell.length_c   1.000
_cell.angle_alpha   90.00
_cell.angle_beta   90.00
_cell.angle_gamma   90.00
#
_symmetry.space_group_name_H-M   'P 1'
#
loop_
_entity.id
_entity.type
_entity.pdbx_description
1 polymer ?
#
loop_
_entity_poly.entity_id
_entity_poly.type
_entity_poly.pdbx_seq_one_letter_code
_entity_poly.pdbx_strand_id
1 'polypeptide(L)' 'MAATIDTQFGQVTTSAPYFSHQLGCEVINLTLIKPENESNGWGISRECPSNVSLTNQFLNMFARDAAQVM' A
#
# COMPACT_ATOMS: atom_id res chain seq x y z
N MET A 1 13.16 2.06 -0.18
CA MET A 1 13.09 1.37 1.13
C MET A 1 11.66 0.93 1.31
N ALA A 2 11.44 -0.33 1.69
CA ALA A 2 10.12 -0.78 2.11
C ALA A 2 9.79 -0.11 3.45
N ALA A 3 8.66 0.58 3.52
CA ALA A 3 8.14 1.19 4.73
C ALA A 3 6.92 0.42 5.19
N THR A 4 6.89 0.12 6.49
CA THR A 4 5.74 -0.49 7.15
C THR A 4 5.19 0.53 8.13
N ILE A 5 3.90 0.83 8.02
CA ILE A 5 3.21 1.67 9.00
C ILE A 5 1.98 0.93 9.51
N ASP A 6 1.76 1.03 10.81
CA ASP A 6 0.54 0.56 11.43
C ASP A 6 -0.49 1.70 11.41
N THR A 7 -1.66 1.40 10.88
CA THR A 7 -2.80 2.32 10.83
C THR A 7 -3.95 1.74 11.63
N GLN A 8 -4.96 2.56 11.93
CA GLN A 8 -6.19 2.07 12.58
C GLN A 8 -6.98 1.03 11.75
N PHE A 9 -6.64 0.87 10.47
CA PHE A 9 -7.30 -0.06 9.56
C PHE A 9 -6.48 -1.34 9.30
N GLY A 10 -5.31 -1.46 9.92
CA GLY A 10 -4.35 -2.53 9.67
C GLY A 10 -2.99 -2.02 9.25
N GLN A 11 -2.15 -2.93 8.79
CA GLN A 11 -0.77 -2.65 8.45
C GLN A 11 -0.64 -2.31 6.96
N VAL A 12 -0.03 -1.16 6.66
CA VAL A 12 0.34 -0.80 5.29
C VAL A 12 1.82 -1.09 5.09
N THR A 13 2.13 -1.84 4.03
CA THR A 13 3.50 -2.13 3.59
C THR A 13 3.75 -1.53 2.21
N THR A 14 4.98 -1.10 1.97
CA THR A 14 5.40 -0.60 0.65
C THR A 14 6.53 -1.45 0.08
N SER A 15 6.50 -1.68 -1.23
CA SER A 15 7.58 -2.38 -1.92
C SER A 15 8.78 -1.45 -2.18
N ALA A 16 9.90 -2.04 -2.61
CA ALA A 16 10.88 -1.26 -3.37
C ALA A 16 10.26 -0.77 -4.70
N PRO A 17 10.75 0.35 -5.27
CA PRO A 17 10.35 0.77 -6.61
C PRO A 17 10.64 -0.32 -7.65
N TYR A 18 9.74 -0.48 -8.62
CA TYR A 18 9.91 -1.37 -9.77
C TYR A 18 9.22 -0.78 -11.00
N PHE A 19 9.62 -1.23 -12.19
CA PHE A 19 9.00 -0.75 -13.44
C PHE A 19 7.69 -1.48 -13.70
N SER A 20 6.57 -0.74 -13.74
CA SER A 20 5.27 -1.27 -14.15
C SER A 20 5.14 -1.16 -15.66
N HIS A 21 5.12 -2.30 -16.35
CA HIS A 21 4.88 -2.34 -17.80
C HIS A 21 3.47 -1.87 -18.18
N GLN A 22 2.50 -2.00 -17.26
CA GLN A 22 1.13 -1.57 -17.47
C GLN A 22 1.00 -0.04 -17.42
N LEU A 23 1.72 0.61 -16.49
CA LEU A 23 1.69 2.07 -16.34
C LEU A 23 2.81 2.78 -17.10
N GLY A 24 3.78 2.03 -17.63
CA GLY A 24 4.91 2.56 -18.42
C GLY A 24 5.88 3.41 -17.60
N CYS A 25 5.90 3.25 -16.28
CA CYS A 25 6.73 4.06 -15.37
C CYS A 25 7.18 3.25 -14.16
N GLU A 26 8.11 3.83 -13.39
CA GLU A 26 8.51 3.27 -12.10
C GLU A 26 7.44 3.54 -11.05
N VAL A 27 7.06 2.49 -10.31
CA VAL A 27 6.00 2.49 -9.32
C VAL A 27 6.46 1.86 -8.02
N ILE A 28 5.73 2.14 -6.95
CA ILE A 28 5.81 1.46 -5.66
C ILE A 28 4.45 0.79 -5.44
N ASN A 29 4.46 -0.45 -4.94
CA ASN A 29 3.23 -1.11 -4.55
C ASN A 29 2.92 -0.81 -3.07
N LEU A 30 1.69 -0.39 -2.79
CA LEU A 30 1.17 -0.18 -1.44
C LEU A 30 0.21 -1.31 -1.14
N THR A 31 0.39 -2.01 -0.02
CA THR A 31 -0.48 -3.12 0.37
C THR A 31 -1.00 -2.92 1.78
N LEU A 32 -2.32 -2.88 1.94
CA LEU A 32 -3.00 -2.93 3.24
C LEU A 32 -3.32 -4.38 3.60
N ILE A 33 -2.85 -4.81 4.76
CA ILE A 33 -3.25 -6.07 5.40
C ILE A 33 -4.15 -5.71 6.58
N LYS A 34 -5.44 -6.07 6.47
CA LYS A 34 -6.41 -5.86 7.55
C LYS A 34 -6.13 -6.82 8.71
N PRO A 35 -6.37 -6.45 9.99
CA PRO A 35 -6.10 -7.32 11.14
C PRO A 35 -6.78 -8.70 11.01
N GLU A 36 -8.01 -8.75 10.51
CA GLU A 36 -8.75 -10.00 10.29
C GLU A 36 -8.13 -10.92 9.23
N ASN A 37 -7.30 -10.37 8.33
CA ASN A 37 -6.69 -11.10 7.23
C ASN A 37 -5.22 -11.46 7.48
N GLU A 38 -4.65 -11.02 8.61
CA GLU A 38 -3.24 -11.23 8.95
C GLU A 38 -2.87 -12.72 8.94
N SER A 39 -3.76 -13.59 9.43
CA SER A 39 -3.55 -15.04 9.44
C SER A 39 -3.64 -15.71 8.07
N ASN A 40 -4.33 -15.09 7.11
CA ASN A 40 -4.57 -15.65 5.78
C ASN A 40 -3.67 -15.05 4.69
N GLY A 41 -2.85 -14.05 5.05
CA GLY A 41 -1.94 -13.37 4.12
C GLY A 41 -2.65 -12.58 3.01
N TRP A 42 -3.94 -12.28 3.17
CA TRP A 42 -4.72 -11.52 2.21
C TRP A 42 -4.62 -10.01 2.47
N GLY A 43 -4.39 -9.23 1.40
CA GLY A 43 -4.27 -7.79 1.48
C GLY A 43 -4.74 -7.11 0.20
N ILE A 44 -4.96 -5.80 0.28
CA ILE A 44 -5.41 -4.98 -0.84
C ILE A 44 -4.23 -4.17 -1.32
N SER A 45 -3.86 -4.37 -2.58
CA SER A 45 -2.68 -3.74 -3.19
C SER A 45 -3.06 -2.66 -4.21
N ARG A 46 -2.23 -1.62 -4.31
CA ARG A 46 -2.35 -0.56 -5.31
C ARG A 46 -0.97 -0.05 -5.72
N GLU A 47 -0.76 0.08 -7.03
CA GLU A 47 0.43 0.72 -7.59
C GLU A 47 0.30 2.25 -7.52
N CYS A 48 1.37 2.93 -7.10
CA CYS A 48 1.52 4.37 -7.20
C CYS A 48 2.86 4.74 -7.87
N PRO A 49 2.93 5.80 -8.68
CA PRO A 49 4.19 6.26 -9.26
C PRO A 49 5.27 6.51 -8.18
N SER A 50 6.51 6.08 -8.43
CA SER A 50 7.60 6.16 -7.45
C SER A 50 8.08 7.59 -7.16
N ASN A 51 7.72 8.54 -8.02
CA ASN A 51 8.01 9.96 -7.86
C ASN A 51 7.07 10.68 -6.88
N VAL A 52 6.05 10.00 -6.33
CA VAL A 52 5.14 10.57 -5.33
C VAL A 52 5.73 10.41 -3.93
N SER A 53 5.67 11.47 -3.13
CA SER A 53 6.06 11.41 -1.72
C SER A 53 5.03 10.62 -0.89
N LEU A 54 5.44 9.45 -0.38
CA LEU A 54 4.64 8.61 0.50
C LEU A 54 4.63 9.15 1.94
N THR A 55 3.87 10.23 2.16
CA THR A 55 3.69 10.78 3.51
C THR A 55 2.80 9.88 4.36
N ASN A 56 2.90 9.97 5.69
CA ASN A 56 2.01 9.26 6.60
C ASN A 56 0.53 9.60 6.35
N GLN A 57 0.22 10.84 5.96
CA GLN A 57 -1.14 11.24 5.60
C GLN A 57 -1.63 10.50 4.35
N PHE A 58 -0.79 10.41 3.31
CA PHE A 58 -1.12 9.68 2.09
C PHE A 58 -1.36 8.19 2.36
N LEU A 59 -0.48 7.56 3.14
CA LEU A 59 -0.61 6.14 3.49
C LEU A 59 -1.86 5.87 4.35
N ASN A 60 -2.23 6.79 5.25
CA ASN A 60 -3.48 6.69 6.01
C ASN A 60 -4.73 6.86 5.13
N MET A 61 -4.69 7.75 4.13
CA MET A 61 -5.77 7.88 3.14
C MET A 61 -5.93 6.58 2.34
N PHE A 62 -4.82 6.04 1.84
CA PHE A 62 -4.82 4.73 1.18
C PHE A 62 -5.39 3.63 2.08
N ALA A 63 -4.95 3.53 3.33
CA ALA A 63 -5.45 2.53 4.28
C ALA A 63 -6.95 2.66 4.51
N ARG A 64 -7.47 3.90 4.67
CA ARG A 64 -8.89 4.16 4.82
C ARG A 64 -9.68 3.70 3.59
N ASP A 65 -9.24 4.09 2.39
CA ASP A 65 -9.94 3.79 1.14
C ASP A 65 -9.91 2.29 0.85
N ALA A 66 -8.74 1.67 0.98
CA ALA A 66 -8.58 0.22 0.82
C ALA A 66 -9.41 -0.55 1.85
N ALA A 67 -9.54 -0.06 3.09
CA ALA A 67 -10.36 -0.73 4.10
C ALA A 67 -11.86 -0.79 3.74
N GLN A 68 -12.36 0.14 2.93
CA GLN A 68 -13.75 0.12 2.44
C GLN A 68 -13.96 -0.84 1.27
N VAL A 69 -12.88 -1.33 0.66
CA VAL A 69 -12.95 -2.33 -0.40
C VAL A 69 -13.06 -3.70 0.28
N MET A 70 -14.25 -4.29 0.17
CA MET A 70 -14.72 -5.54 0.80
C MET A 70 -14.86 -5.50 2.32
#